data_AF-A0A7X5RDY3-F1
#
_entry.id   AF-A0A7X5RDY3-F1
#
_cell.length_a   1.000
_cell.length_b   1.000
_cell.length_c   1.000
_cell.angle_alpha   90.00
_cell.angle_beta   90.00
_cell.angle_gamma   90.00
#
_symmetry.space_group_name_H-M   'P 1'
#
loop_
_entity.id
_entity.type
_entity.pdbx_description
1 polymer ?
#
loop_
_entity_poly.entity_id
_entity_poly.type
_entity_poly.pdbx_seq_one_letter_code
_entity_poly.pdbx_strand_id
1 'polypeptide(L)'
;MLKILDEKELKSDDEIEERYKDCKYLIIIDSYDKIADNDGYLYCVSTSDDSYMDLIRERERLEHEGKICVLGGSYNNGGAVGVQYEYKG
;
A
#
# COMPACT_ATOMS: atom_id res chain seq x y z
N MET A 1 3.77 13.18 -3.63
CA MET A 1 5.19 12.92 -3.34
C MET A 1 5.28 11.57 -2.62
N LEU A 2 6.23 10.71 -3.00
CA LEU A 2 6.45 9.43 -2.33
C LEU A 2 7.28 9.62 -1.05
N LYS A 3 6.91 8.95 0.04
CA LYS A 3 7.65 8.91 1.29
C LYS A 3 7.85 7.46 1.72
N ILE A 4 9.10 7.02 1.82
CA ILE A 4 9.46 5.72 2.40
C ILE A 4 9.44 5.87 3.93
N LEU A 5 8.71 5.00 4.61
CA LEU A 5 8.55 4.97 6.05
C LEU A 5 9.21 3.72 6.66
N ASP A 6 9.06 2.57 5.99
CA ASP A 6 9.61 1.27 6.38
C ASP A 6 9.30 0.89 7.84
N GLU A 7 8.04 1.08 8.25
CA GLU A 7 7.59 0.80 9.61
C GLU A 7 7.65 -0.70 9.91
N LYS A 8 8.04 -1.03 11.15
CA LYS A 8 8.19 -2.43 11.62
C LYS A 8 7.05 -2.88 12.55
N GLU A 9 6.12 -1.98 12.82
CA GLU A 9 4.93 -2.26 13.61
C GLU A 9 3.79 -2.67 12.68
N LEU A 10 3.08 -3.72 13.06
CA LEU A 10 1.88 -4.16 12.35
C LEU A 10 0.76 -3.17 12.66
N LYS A 11 0.04 -2.73 11.62
CA LYS A 11 -1.10 -1.82 11.73
C LYS A 11 -2.25 -2.31 10.87
N SER A 12 -3.46 -2.03 11.32
CA SER A 12 -4.64 -2.25 10.50
C SER A 12 -4.75 -1.18 9.41
N ASP A 13 -5.41 -1.53 8.32
CA ASP A 13 -5.73 -0.61 7.23
C ASP A 13 -6.46 0.65 7.75
N ASP A 14 -7.41 0.48 8.69
CA ASP A 14 -8.15 1.58 9.32
C ASP A 14 -7.21 2.56 10.06
N GLU A 15 -6.22 2.05 10.82
CA GLU A 15 -5.24 2.89 11.51
C GLU A 15 -4.34 3.66 10.54
N ILE A 16 -4.00 3.03 9.42
CA ILE A 16 -3.19 3.65 8.36
C ILE A 16 -4.01 4.73 7.65
N GLU A 17 -5.26 4.47 7.28
CA GLU A 17 -6.15 5.44 6.64
C GLU A 17 -6.44 6.64 7.55
N GLU A 18 -6.67 6.41 8.85
CA GLU A 18 -6.90 7.52 9.79
C GLU A 18 -5.68 8.45 9.88
N ARG A 19 -4.47 7.87 9.84
CA ARG A 19 -3.21 8.60 9.92
C ARG A 19 -2.80 9.26 8.61
N TYR A 20 -3.05 8.61 7.48
CA TYR A 20 -2.62 9.05 6.16
C TYR A 20 -3.81 9.22 5.21
N LYS A 21 -4.57 10.29 5.44
CA LYS A 21 -5.72 10.65 4.62
C LYS A 21 -5.31 11.11 3.22
N ASP A 22 -6.21 10.91 2.26
CA ASP A 22 -6.09 11.38 0.88
C ASP A 22 -4.78 10.94 0.20
N CYS A 23 -4.31 9.72 0.52
CA CYS A 23 -3.07 9.17 0.01
C CYS A 23 -3.25 7.70 -0.41
N LYS A 24 -2.33 7.20 -1.24
CA LYS A 24 -2.17 5.76 -1.48
C LYS A 24 -0.96 5.27 -0.73
N TYR A 25 -0.99 4.01 -0.28
CA TYR A 25 0.11 3.44 0.47
C TYR A 25 0.35 1.99 0.10
N LEU A 26 1.57 1.54 0.40
CA LEU A 26 2.01 0.17 0.24
C LEU A 26 2.23 -0.45 1.61
N ILE A 27 1.53 -1.56 1.89
CA ILE A 27 1.78 -2.40 3.06
C ILE A 27 2.47 -3.68 2.62
N ILE A 28 3.33 -4.21 3.48
CA ILE A 28 3.95 -5.53 3.33
C ILE A 28 3.28 -6.47 4.31
N ILE A 29 2.89 -7.66 3.83
CA ILE A 29 2.31 -8.72 4.66
C ILE A 29 3.22 -9.94 4.65
N ASP A 30 3.17 -10.73 5.73
CA ASP A 30 4.02 -11.91 5.88
C ASP A 30 3.56 -13.12 5.05
N SER A 31 2.26 -13.22 4.78
CA SER A 31 1.67 -14.30 3.97
C SER A 31 0.35 -13.88 3.32
N TYR A 32 -0.04 -14.57 2.24
CA TYR A 32 -1.34 -14.35 1.59
C TYR A 32 -2.54 -14.67 2.50
N ASP A 33 -2.38 -15.57 3.47
CA ASP A 33 -3.43 -15.89 4.44
C ASP A 33 -3.80 -14.68 5.32
N LYS A 34 -2.88 -13.72 5.47
CA LYS A 34 -3.05 -12.49 6.25
C LYS A 34 -3.79 -11.38 5.50
N ILE A 35 -4.11 -11.57 4.23
CA ILE A 35 -4.91 -10.60 3.47
C ILE A 35 -6.27 -10.34 4.13
N ALA A 36 -6.90 -11.38 4.68
CA ALA A 36 -8.21 -11.25 5.32
C ALA A 36 -8.16 -10.50 6.66
N ASP A 37 -6.99 -10.44 7.29
CA ASP A 37 -6.78 -9.73 8.56
C ASP A 37 -6.74 -8.20 8.34
N ASN A 38 -6.53 -7.76 7.09
CA ASN A 38 -6.39 -6.34 6.72
C ASN A 38 -5.32 -5.59 7.52
N ASP A 39 -4.29 -6.32 7.96
CA ASP A 39 -3.16 -5.82 8.74
C ASP A 39 -1.86 -5.95 7.93
N GLY A 40 -0.93 -5.02 8.12
CA GLY A 40 0.37 -5.08 7.47
C GLY A 40 1.39 -4.08 8.00
N TYR A 41 2.61 -4.17 7.48
CA TYR A 41 3.71 -3.27 7.77
C TYR A 41 3.71 -2.13 6.75
N LEU A 42 3.48 -0.90 7.20
CA LEU A 42 3.44 0.27 6.32
C LEU A 42 4.84 0.58 5.77
N TYR A 43 5.01 0.39 4.46
CA TYR A 43 6.29 0.61 3.80
C TYR A 43 6.45 2.03 3.28
N CYS A 44 5.49 2.52 2.49
CA CYS A 44 5.55 3.86 1.92
C CYS A 44 4.18 4.44 1.63
N VAL A 45 4.13 5.77 1.53
CA VAL A 45 2.93 6.53 1.19
C VAL A 45 3.20 7.44 -0.01
N SER A 46 2.29 7.46 -0.97
CA SER A 46 2.21 8.43 -2.06
C SER A 46 1.13 9.42 -1.72
N THR A 47 1.47 10.70 -1.66
CA THR A 47 0.51 11.78 -1.31
C THR A 47 -0.05 12.52 -2.52
N SER A 48 0.18 12.04 -3.74
CA SER A 48 -0.32 12.67 -4.97
C SER A 48 -0.31 11.69 -6.14
N ASP A 49 -1.18 11.91 -7.13
CA ASP A 49 -1.21 11.15 -8.38
C ASP A 49 0.16 11.16 -9.09
N ASP A 50 0.88 12.29 -9.04
CA ASP A 50 2.21 12.42 -9.65
C ASP A 50 3.24 11.41 -9.12
N SER A 51 3.11 10.96 -7.86
CA SER A 51 4.00 9.97 -7.26
C SER A 51 3.44 8.55 -7.27
N TYR A 52 2.29 8.32 -7.92
CA TYR A 52 1.71 7.00 -8.04
C TYR A 52 2.61 6.04 -8.80
N MET A 53 3.25 6.47 -9.89
CA MET A 53 4.17 5.62 -10.63
C MET A 53 5.41 5.25 -9.82
N ASP A 54 5.86 6.13 -8.92
CA ASP A 54 6.97 5.80 -8.02
C ASP A 54 6.56 4.79 -6.94
N LEU A 55 5.31 4.86 -6.45
CA LEU A 55 4.72 3.85 -5.58
C LEU A 55 4.69 2.47 -6.26
N ILE A 56 4.28 2.41 -7.53
CA ILE A 56 4.24 1.16 -8.30
C ILE A 56 5.64 0.59 -8.52
N ARG A 57 6.63 1.43 -8.84
CA ARG A 57 8.02 0.98 -8.98
C ARG A 57 8.59 0.37 -7.70
N GLU A 58 8.28 0.96 -6.54
CA GLU A 58 8.70 0.38 -5.26
C GLU A 58 8.00 -0.95 -4.98
N ARG A 59 6.72 -1.07 -5.30
CA ARG A 59 6.00 -2.35 -5.24
C ARG A 59 6.68 -3.41 -6.10
N GLU A 60 6.95 -3.12 -7.37
CA GLU A 60 7.61 -4.07 -8.29
C GLU A 60 8.98 -4.50 -7.76
N ARG A 61 9.78 -3.56 -7.25
CA ARG A 61 11.08 -3.86 -6.64
C ARG A 61 10.94 -4.82 -5.45
N LEU A 62 10.00 -4.55 -4.55
CA LEU A 62 9.76 -5.38 -3.36
C LEU A 62 9.21 -6.77 -3.72
N GLU A 63 8.31 -6.85 -4.69
CA GLU A 63 7.80 -8.13 -5.21
C GLU A 63 8.94 -8.96 -5.83
N HIS A 64 9.87 -8.31 -6.57
CA HIS A 64 11.09 -8.97 -7.07
C HIS A 64 12.02 -9.47 -5.96
N GLU A 65 12.00 -8.84 -4.78
CA GLU A 65 12.71 -9.27 -3.57
C GLU A 65 11.94 -10.36 -2.78
N GLY A 66 10.77 -10.79 -3.28
CA GLY A 66 9.95 -11.83 -2.66
C GLY A 66 9.04 -11.34 -1.54
N LYS A 67 8.80 -10.02 -1.44
CA LYS A 67 7.83 -9.45 -0.51
C LYS A 67 6.42 -9.55 -1.08
N ILE A 68 5.44 -9.74 -0.20
CA ILE A 68 4.02 -9.69 -0.56
C ILE A 68 3.54 -8.29 -0.23
N CYS A 69 3.13 -7.55 -1.26
CA CYS A 69 2.75 -6.15 -1.13
C CYS A 69 1.27 -5.95 -1.46
N VAL A 70 0.60 -5.13 -0.65
CA VAL A 70 -0.80 -4.74 -0.87
C VAL A 70 -0.87 -3.22 -0.99
N LEU A 71 -1.62 -2.75 -1.98
CA LEU A 71 -1.89 -1.34 -2.20
C LEU A 71 -3.22 -0.96 -1.54
N GLY A 72 -3.18 0.03 -0.66
CA GLY A 72 -4.34 0.60 0.01
C GLY A 72 -4.47 2.11 -0.22
N GLY A 73 -5.55 2.68 0.31
CA GLY A 73 -5.83 4.10 0.29
C GLY A 73 -6.35 4.67 -1.03
N SER A 74 -6.78 5.93 -0.95
CA SER A 74 -7.32 6.71 -2.06
C SER A 74 -6.91 8.17 -1.94
N TYR A 75 -6.62 8.80 -3.08
CA TYR A 75 -6.35 10.24 -3.17
C TYR A 75 -7.61 11.11 -3.02
N ASN A 76 -8.79 10.50 -2.84
CA ASN A 76 -10.07 11.19 -2.68
C ASN A 76 -10.42 12.16 -3.84
N ASN A 77 -9.89 11.87 -5.03
CA ASN A 77 -10.09 12.60 -6.28
C ASN A 77 -11.26 12.03 -7.12
N GLY A 78 -12.13 11.20 -6.52
CA GLY A 78 -13.23 10.50 -7.21
C GLY A 78 -12.84 9.16 -7.83
N GLY A 79 -11.59 8.72 -7.72
CA GLY A 79 -11.18 7.34 -8.05
C GLY A 79 -11.71 6.34 -7.03
N ALA A 80 -12.29 5.23 -7.52
CA ALA A 80 -12.89 4.20 -6.67
C ALA A 80 -11.90 3.69 -5.59
N VAL A 81 -12.39 3.64 -4.35
CA VAL A 81 -11.73 2.98 -3.22
C VAL A 81 -11.90 1.47 -3.40
N GLY A 82 -10.80 0.75 -3.49
CA GLY A 82 -10.81 -0.71 -3.58
C GLY A 82 -9.40 -1.25 -3.73
N VAL A 83 -9.10 -2.33 -2.99
CA VAL A 83 -7.87 -3.10 -3.15
C VAL A 83 -7.86 -3.66 -4.56
N GLN A 84 -7.05 -3.07 -5.45
CA GLN A 84 -6.91 -3.55 -6.82
C GLN A 84 -6.00 -4.78 -6.83
N TYR A 85 -6.61 -5.97 -6.82
CA TYR A 85 -5.92 -7.20 -7.17
C TYR A 85 -5.77 -7.25 -8.70
N GLU A 86 -4.54 -7.12 -9.20
CA GLU A 86 -4.26 -7.50 -10.59
C GLU A 86 -4.20 -9.02 -10.67
N TYR A 87 -5.24 -9.62 -11.24
CA TYR A 87 -5.22 -11.00 -11.69
C TYR A 87 -4.28 -11.10 -12.91
N LYS A 88 -3.11 -11.69 -12.75
CA LYS A 88 -2.30 -12.15 -13.89
C LYS A 88 -2.89 -13.48 -14.39
N GLY A 89 -3.49 -13.45 -15.57
CA GLY A 89 -3.87 -14.65 -16.34
C GLY A 89 -2.68 -15.29 -17.04
#